data_AF-A0A1N7AB09-F1
#
_entry.id   AF-A0A1N7AB09-F1
#
_cell.length_a   1.000
_cell.length_b   1.000
_cell.length_c   1.000
_cell.angle_alpha   90.00
_cell.angle_beta   90.00
_cell.angle_gamma   90.00
#
_symmetry.space_group_name_H-M   'P 1'
#
loop_
_entity.id
_entity.type
_entity.pdbx_description
1 polymer ?
#
loop_
_entity_poly.entity_id
_entity_poly.type
_entity_poly.pdbx_seq_one_letter_code
_entity_poly.pdbx_strand_id
1 'polypeptide(L)'
;MRATCPDCHVPHNWTDKIARKMQASKEVWGKIFGTISTREKFLNHRLELAKHEWSRLKANDSLECRNCHSSVAMDFTKQTRRAAEIHGRFLTTGEKTCIDCHKGIAHLLPDMTGVEPGWKDAPELQGKGSASWHGPERAVRTYLAEIEKQ
;
A
#
# COMPACT_ATOMS: atom_id res chain seq x y z
N MET A 1 -15.74 6.81 3.03
CA MET A 1 -15.44 6.47 4.44
C MET A 1 -14.48 7.50 5.03
N ARG A 2 -14.51 7.74 6.34
CA ARG A 2 -13.46 8.46 7.07
C ARG A 2 -12.79 7.48 8.02
N ALA A 3 -11.46 7.50 8.06
CA ALA A 3 -10.65 6.66 8.93
C ALA A 3 -9.66 7.53 9.71
N THR A 4 -9.36 7.08 10.93
CA THR A 4 -8.39 7.66 11.85
C THR A 4 -7.30 6.62 12.16
N CYS A 5 -6.26 7.00 12.89
CA CYS A 5 -5.14 6.11 13.22
C CYS A 5 -5.56 4.72 13.78
N PRO A 6 -6.45 4.63 14.80
CA PRO A 6 -6.82 3.33 15.36
C PRO A 6 -7.60 2.44 14.40
N ASP A 7 -8.37 3.01 13.47
CA ASP A 7 -9.18 2.23 12.52
C ASP A 7 -8.30 1.33 11.64
N CYS A 8 -7.05 1.73 11.40
CA CYS A 8 -6.08 0.96 10.62
C CYS A 8 -5.05 0.19 11.48
N HIS A 9 -4.72 0.67 12.67
CA HIS A 9 -3.63 0.12 13.49
C HIS A 9 -4.09 -0.71 14.69
N VAL A 10 -5.36 -0.63 15.06
CA VAL A 10 -5.92 -1.28 16.25
C VAL A 10 -7.16 -2.09 15.85
N PRO A 11 -7.09 -3.43 15.87
CA PRO A 11 -8.25 -4.26 15.58
C PRO A 11 -9.45 -3.95 16.47
N HIS A 12 -10.67 -4.11 15.94
CA HIS A 12 -11.90 -3.78 16.67
C HIS A 12 -12.26 -4.86 17.71
N ASN A 13 -12.08 -6.13 17.35
CA ASN A 13 -12.33 -7.27 18.22
C ASN A 13 -11.39 -7.24 19.44
N TRP A 14 -11.93 -7.54 20.62
CA TRP A 14 -11.20 -7.41 21.87
C TRP A 14 -9.92 -8.26 21.90
N THR A 15 -10.01 -9.54 21.53
CA THR A 15 -8.84 -10.45 21.55
C THR A 15 -7.73 -9.94 20.62
N ASP A 16 -8.07 -9.57 19.39
CA ASP A 16 -7.10 -9.06 18.40
C ASP A 16 -6.50 -7.72 18.83
N LYS A 17 -7.32 -6.86 19.45
CA LYS A 17 -6.90 -5.58 20.01
C LYS A 17 -5.85 -5.76 21.11
N ILE A 18 -6.09 -6.68 22.05
CA ILE A 18 -5.15 -6.97 23.13
C ILE A 18 -3.88 -7.59 22.56
N ALA A 19 -3.98 -8.56 21.65
CA ALA A 19 -2.83 -9.13 20.97
C ALA A 19 -1.98 -8.06 20.26
N ARG A 20 -2.62 -7.11 19.56
CA ARG A 20 -1.90 -6.01 18.90
C ARG A 20 -1.22 -5.08 19.89
N LYS A 21 -1.88 -4.74 21.01
CA LYS A 21 -1.27 -3.92 22.07
C LYS A 21 -0.03 -4.59 22.68
N MET A 22 -0.08 -5.90 22.88
CA MET A 22 1.09 -6.68 23.36
C MET A 22 2.22 -6.71 22.34
N GLN A 23 1.93 -6.75 21.04
CA GLN A 23 2.96 -6.64 20.00
C GLN A 23 3.55 -5.22 19.95
N ALA A 24 2.72 -4.19 20.11
CA ALA A 24 3.13 -2.78 20.10
C ALA A 24 4.09 -2.44 21.23
N SER A 25 3.97 -3.09 22.39
CA SER A 25 4.82 -2.80 23.54
C SER A 25 6.30 -3.02 23.26
N LYS A 26 6.66 -3.82 22.24
CA LYS A 26 8.04 -3.96 21.76
C LYS A 26 8.65 -2.62 21.33
N GLU A 27 7.86 -1.73 20.73
CA GLU A 27 8.32 -0.39 20.33
C GLU A 27 8.56 0.50 21.56
N VAL A 28 7.78 0.33 22.64
CA VAL A 28 8.02 1.00 23.93
C VAL A 28 9.34 0.54 24.52
N TRP A 29 9.62 -0.76 24.51
CA TRP A 29 10.92 -1.29 24.94
C TRP A 29 12.07 -0.79 24.05
N GLY A 30 11.87 -0.75 22.72
CA GLY A 30 12.84 -0.17 21.79
C GLY A 30 13.10 1.32 22.03
N LYS A 31 12.10 2.07 22.52
CA LYS A 31 12.29 3.46 22.96
C LYS A 31 13.11 3.53 24.25
N ILE A 32 12.73 2.74 25.26
CA ILE A 32 13.37 2.74 26.59
C ILE A 32 14.83 2.28 26.52
N PHE A 33 15.11 1.19 25.80
CA PHE A 33 16.46 0.64 25.66
C PHE A 33 17.28 1.28 24.52
N GLY A 34 16.72 2.28 23.82
CA GLY A 34 17.50 3.12 22.93
C GLY A 34 17.57 2.70 21.47
N THR A 35 16.94 1.60 21.05
CA THR A 35 16.92 1.13 19.64
C THR A 35 16.23 2.10 18.69
N ILE A 36 15.13 2.72 19.11
CA ILE A 36 14.35 3.70 18.33
C ILE A 36 14.11 5.01 19.11
N SER A 37 15.02 5.35 20.03
CA SER A 37 14.83 6.46 20.97
C SER A 37 14.93 7.87 20.38
N THR A 38 15.47 8.03 19.17
CA THR A 38 15.56 9.31 18.47
C THR A 38 14.90 9.22 17.09
N ARG A 39 14.60 10.37 16.49
CA ARG A 39 14.05 10.42 15.12
C ARG A 39 14.97 9.69 14.15
N GLU A 40 16.26 9.97 14.20
CA GLU A 40 17.28 9.33 13.37
C GLU A 40 17.27 7.81 13.53
N LYS A 41 17.29 7.32 14.78
CA LYS A 41 17.23 5.87 15.05
C LYS A 41 15.95 5.22 14.54
N PHE A 42 14.81 5.89 14.68
CA PHE A 42 13.55 5.44 14.10
C PHE A 42 13.60 5.40 12.56
N LEU A 43 14.17 6.42 11.92
CA LEU A 43 14.31 6.48 10.46
C LEU A 43 15.20 5.33 9.94
N ASN A 44 16.28 5.00 10.65
CA ASN A 44 17.15 3.87 10.30
C ASN A 44 16.44 2.51 10.35
N HIS A 45 15.42 2.36 11.22
CA HIS A 45 14.61 1.14 11.32
C HIS A 45 13.29 1.21 10.56
N ARG A 46 13.01 2.32 9.84
CA ARG A 46 11.68 2.60 9.31
C ARG A 46 11.20 1.55 8.31
N LEU A 47 12.10 1.04 7.48
CA LEU A 47 11.77 -0.01 6.52
C LEU A 47 11.43 -1.33 7.21
N GLU A 48 12.19 -1.71 8.24
CA GLU A 48 11.95 -2.92 9.03
C GLU A 48 10.59 -2.84 9.74
N LEU A 49 10.33 -1.74 10.44
CA LEU A 49 9.06 -1.50 11.13
C LEU A 49 7.87 -1.49 10.15
N ALA A 50 8.03 -0.87 8.98
CA ALA A 50 7.00 -0.91 7.94
C ALA A 50 6.75 -2.33 7.42
N LYS A 51 7.80 -3.15 7.23
CA LYS A 51 7.66 -4.55 6.83
C LYS A 51 6.90 -5.38 7.86
N HIS A 52 7.09 -5.12 9.16
CA HIS A 52 6.30 -5.78 10.21
C HIS A 52 4.82 -5.47 10.07
N GLU A 53 4.44 -4.21 9.87
CA GLU A 53 3.04 -3.81 9.68
C GLU A 53 2.45 -4.36 8.37
N TRP A 54 3.20 -4.34 7.27
CA TRP A 54 2.73 -4.95 6.02
C TRP A 54 2.54 -6.45 6.14
N SER A 55 3.46 -7.15 6.81
CA SER A 55 3.36 -8.59 7.03
C SER A 55 2.15 -8.92 7.90
N ARG A 56 1.89 -8.11 8.93
CA ARG A 56 0.71 -8.24 9.80
C ARG A 56 -0.59 -8.06 9.01
N LEU A 57 -0.72 -6.95 8.30
CA LEU A 57 -1.89 -6.64 7.46
C LEU A 57 -2.08 -7.66 6.33
N LYS A 58 -1.02 -8.33 5.88
CA LYS A 58 -1.13 -9.40 4.90
C LYS A 58 -1.61 -10.70 5.55
N ALA A 59 -1.03 -11.05 6.70
CA ALA A 59 -1.34 -12.29 7.40
C ALA A 59 -2.80 -12.39 7.87
N ASN A 60 -3.47 -11.26 8.09
CA ASN A 60 -4.88 -11.20 8.48
C ASN A 60 -5.83 -10.78 7.34
N ASP A 61 -5.42 -10.96 6.08
CA ASP A 61 -6.20 -10.55 4.89
C ASP A 61 -6.67 -9.08 4.92
N SER A 62 -5.83 -8.19 5.44
CA SER A 62 -6.10 -6.76 5.53
C SER A 62 -7.43 -6.44 6.23
N LEU A 63 -7.73 -7.18 7.30
CA LEU A 63 -8.96 -7.07 8.10
C LEU A 63 -9.32 -5.61 8.41
N GLU A 64 -8.34 -4.80 8.82
CA GLU A 64 -8.53 -3.39 9.14
C GLU A 64 -8.99 -2.56 7.95
N CYS A 65 -8.52 -2.87 6.74
CA CYS A 65 -9.03 -2.26 5.52
C CYS A 65 -10.47 -2.71 5.24
N ARG A 66 -10.73 -4.02 5.39
CA ARG A 66 -12.01 -4.65 5.04
C ARG A 66 -13.15 -4.30 5.97
N ASN A 67 -12.85 -3.90 7.21
CA ASN A 67 -13.84 -3.35 8.15
C ASN A 67 -14.61 -2.15 7.57
N CYS A 68 -14.01 -1.42 6.62
CA CYS A 68 -14.64 -0.29 5.94
C CYS A 68 -14.74 -0.48 4.41
N HIS A 69 -13.89 -1.33 3.81
CA HIS A 69 -13.88 -1.64 2.38
C HIS A 69 -14.30 -3.08 2.09
N SER A 70 -15.57 -3.30 1.77
CA SER A 70 -16.02 -4.60 1.26
C SER A 70 -15.58 -4.78 -0.19
N SER A 71 -14.89 -5.88 -0.49
CA SER A 71 -14.54 -6.27 -1.86
C SER A 71 -15.77 -6.62 -2.69
N VAL A 72 -16.85 -7.11 -2.05
CA VAL A 72 -18.11 -7.46 -2.71
C VAL A 72 -18.92 -6.21 -3.06
N ALA A 73 -18.83 -5.15 -2.25
CA ALA A 73 -19.50 -3.88 -2.51
C ALA A 73 -18.69 -2.94 -3.42
N MET A 74 -17.55 -3.39 -3.93
CA MET A 74 -16.65 -2.57 -4.72
C MET A 74 -17.16 -2.45 -6.17
N ASP A 75 -17.48 -1.23 -6.60
CA ASP A 75 -17.93 -0.95 -7.97
C ASP A 75 -16.72 -0.77 -8.90
N PHE A 76 -16.38 -1.81 -9.67
CA PHE A 76 -15.26 -1.79 -10.61
C PHE A 76 -15.46 -0.81 -11.77
N THR A 77 -16.71 -0.44 -12.09
CA THR A 77 -16.99 0.51 -13.18
C THR A 77 -16.53 1.93 -12.86
N LYS A 78 -16.39 2.26 -11.57
CA LYS A 78 -15.90 3.55 -11.08
C LYS A 78 -14.39 3.61 -10.92
N GLN A 79 -13.68 2.54 -11.28
CA GLN A 79 -12.22 2.46 -11.16
C GLN A 79 -11.55 2.71 -12.49
N THR A 80 -10.26 3.05 -12.45
CA THR A 80 -9.46 3.01 -13.69
C THR A 80 -9.45 1.59 -14.24
N ARG A 81 -9.41 1.44 -15.58
CA ARG A 81 -9.39 0.13 -16.25
C ARG A 81 -8.38 -0.84 -15.62
N ARG A 82 -7.16 -0.37 -15.39
CA ARG A 82 -6.08 -1.15 -14.77
C ARG A 82 -6.44 -1.61 -13.35
N ALA A 83 -6.99 -0.73 -12.52
CA ALA A 83 -7.39 -1.09 -11.16
C ALA A 83 -8.53 -2.10 -11.15
N ALA A 84 -9.54 -1.94 -12.02
CA ALA A 84 -10.63 -2.88 -12.17
C ALA A 84 -10.13 -4.29 -12.59
N GLU A 85 -9.20 -4.36 -13.56
CA GLU A 85 -8.58 -5.62 -13.99
C GLU A 85 -7.81 -6.31 -12.85
N ILE A 86 -7.02 -5.55 -12.10
CA ILE A 86 -6.21 -6.07 -10.97
C ILE A 86 -7.11 -6.53 -9.83
N HIS A 87 -8.06 -5.70 -9.39
CA HIS A 87 -8.98 -6.05 -8.31
C HIS A 87 -9.85 -7.25 -8.70
N GLY A 88 -10.38 -7.25 -9.93
CA GLY A 88 -11.17 -8.34 -10.47
C GLY A 88 -10.39 -9.66 -10.54
N ARG A 89 -9.08 -9.62 -10.79
CA ARG A 89 -8.23 -10.83 -10.85
C ARG A 89 -7.81 -11.34 -9.47
N PHE A 90 -7.34 -10.45 -8.59
CA PHE A 90 -6.63 -10.85 -7.38
C PHE A 90 -7.46 -10.77 -6.10
N LEU A 91 -8.42 -9.84 -6.02
CA LEU A 91 -9.24 -9.69 -4.81
C LEU A 91 -10.45 -10.63 -4.81
N THR A 92 -11.01 -10.95 -5.98
CA THR A 92 -12.14 -11.89 -6.10
C THR A 92 -11.72 -13.33 -5.82
N THR A 93 -10.49 -13.68 -6.18
CA THR A 93 -9.88 -15.01 -5.97
C THR A 93 -9.25 -15.16 -4.60
N GLY A 94 -9.01 -14.05 -3.88
CA GLY A 94 -8.29 -14.04 -2.61
C GLY A 94 -6.78 -14.25 -2.73
N GLU A 95 -6.21 -14.22 -3.94
CA GLU A 95 -4.79 -14.44 -4.17
C GLU A 95 -3.92 -13.31 -3.58
N LYS A 96 -4.46 -12.08 -3.50
CA LYS A 96 -3.80 -10.93 -2.88
C LYS A 96 -4.71 -10.23 -1.89
N THR A 97 -4.09 -9.55 -0.95
CA THR A 97 -4.72 -8.70 0.05
C THR A 97 -4.58 -7.23 -0.32
N CYS A 98 -5.29 -6.33 0.36
CA CYS A 98 -5.22 -4.90 0.08
C CYS A 98 -3.79 -4.34 0.22
N ILE A 99 -3.05 -4.80 1.25
CA ILE A 99 -1.71 -4.29 1.56
C ILE A 99 -0.62 -4.80 0.60
N ASP A 100 -0.89 -5.83 -0.19
CA ASP A 100 0.07 -6.30 -1.20
C ASP A 100 0.36 -5.19 -2.23
N CYS A 101 -0.66 -4.43 -2.60
CA CYS A 101 -0.57 -3.32 -3.55
C CYS A 101 -0.53 -1.94 -2.88
N HIS A 102 -1.33 -1.70 -1.83
CA HIS A 102 -1.53 -0.37 -1.24
C HIS A 102 -0.58 -0.06 -0.08
N LYS A 103 0.71 -0.36 -0.24
CA LYS A 103 1.74 0.04 0.73
C LYS A 103 1.87 1.56 0.73
N GLY A 104 1.80 2.17 1.91
CA GLY A 104 1.92 3.63 2.06
C GLY A 104 0.65 4.43 1.75
N ILE A 105 -0.53 3.80 1.80
CA ILE A 105 -1.81 4.49 1.53
C ILE A 105 -2.06 5.72 2.45
N ALA A 106 -1.64 5.64 3.71
CA ALA A 106 -1.81 6.71 4.70
C ALA A 106 -0.49 7.40 5.10
N HIS A 107 0.65 6.86 4.66
CA HIS A 107 1.98 7.27 5.12
C HIS A 107 2.98 7.23 3.97
N LEU A 108 3.90 8.20 3.94
CA LEU A 108 5.03 8.16 3.02
C LEU A 108 5.79 6.84 3.16
N LEU A 109 6.17 6.20 2.06
CA LEU A 109 6.95 4.96 2.13
C LEU A 109 8.35 5.24 2.70
N PRO A 110 8.98 4.26 3.40
CA PRO A 110 10.40 4.33 3.76
C PRO A 110 11.26 4.33 2.51
N ASP A 111 12.58 4.45 2.68
CA ASP A 111 13.48 4.14 1.58
C ASP A 111 13.22 2.69 1.11
N MET A 112 12.81 2.56 -0.16
CA MET A 112 12.45 1.30 -0.80
C MET A 112 13.58 0.78 -1.69
N THR A 113 14.78 1.36 -1.63
CA THR A 113 15.94 0.92 -2.41
C THR A 113 16.21 -0.57 -2.16
N GLY A 114 16.24 -1.37 -3.23
CA GLY A 114 16.41 -2.82 -3.16
C GLY A 114 15.20 -3.61 -2.65
N VAL A 115 14.05 -2.97 -2.44
CA VAL A 115 12.79 -3.63 -2.06
C VAL A 115 11.90 -3.75 -3.28
N GLU A 116 11.60 -4.99 -3.66
CA GLU A 116 10.67 -5.26 -4.75
C GLU A 116 9.30 -4.63 -4.49
N PRO A 117 8.72 -3.90 -5.47
CA PRO A 117 7.35 -3.44 -5.37
C PRO A 117 6.46 -4.65 -5.08
N GLY A 118 5.59 -4.55 -4.07
CA GLY A 118 4.67 -5.64 -3.67
C GLY A 118 3.71 -6.08 -4.77
N TRP A 119 3.74 -5.37 -5.90
CA TRP A 119 3.00 -5.64 -7.10
C TRP A 119 3.95 -5.46 -8.30
N LYS A 120 4.37 -6.59 -8.89
CA LYS A 120 4.83 -6.60 -10.27
C LYS A 120 3.58 -6.85 -11.12
N ASP A 121 3.36 -6.00 -12.13
CA ASP A 121 2.40 -6.33 -13.19
C ASP A 121 2.66 -7.76 -13.65
N ALA A 122 1.60 -8.56 -13.82
CA ALA A 122 1.73 -9.81 -14.54
C ALA A 122 2.41 -9.54 -15.90
N PRO A 123 3.29 -10.41 -16.42
CA PRO A 123 4.01 -10.14 -17.67
C PRO A 123 3.09 -9.71 -18.82
N GLU A 124 1.84 -10.18 -18.84
CA GLU A 124 0.84 -9.86 -19.85
C GLU A 124 0.18 -8.47 -19.69
N LEU A 125 0.36 -7.85 -18.52
CA LEU A 125 -0.07 -6.48 -18.18
C LEU A 125 1.08 -5.48 -18.28
N GLN A 126 2.33 -5.95 -18.24
CA GLN A 126 3.52 -5.13 -18.52
C GLN A 126 3.48 -4.67 -20.00
N GLY A 127 3.46 -3.36 -20.23
CA GLY A 127 3.52 -2.80 -21.59
C GLY A 127 2.17 -2.60 -22.30
N LYS A 128 1.03 -3.04 -21.75
CA LYS A 128 -0.31 -2.64 -22.25
C LYS A 128 -0.69 -1.26 -21.71
N GLY A 129 0.07 -0.26 -22.14
CA GLY A 129 -0.24 1.16 -21.93
C GLY A 129 -0.50 1.49 -20.47
N SER A 130 0.54 1.44 -19.62
CA SER A 130 0.62 2.40 -18.53
C SER A 130 0.80 3.77 -19.20
N ALA A 131 -0.31 4.34 -19.69
CA ALA A 131 -0.42 5.77 -19.75
C ALA A 131 -0.21 6.23 -18.31
N SER A 132 1.04 6.56 -18.01
CA SER A 132 1.36 7.47 -16.92
C SER A 132 0.37 8.61 -17.07
N TRP A 133 -0.48 8.82 -16.07
CA TRP A 133 -1.33 10.01 -16.02
C TRP A 133 -0.49 11.29 -15.85
N HIS A 134 0.85 11.16 -15.75
CA HIS A 134 1.82 12.25 -15.89
C HIS A 134 2.43 12.31 -17.31
N GLY A 135 1.83 11.60 -18.27
CA GLY A 135 2.21 11.55 -19.68
C GLY A 135 1.46 12.46 -20.66
N PRO A 136 0.56 13.41 -20.30
CA PRO A 136 0.01 14.29 -21.31
C PRO A 136 1.09 15.24 -21.87
N GLU A 137 2.07 15.65 -21.07
CA GLU A 137 3.12 16.55 -21.55
C GLU A 137 4.03 15.94 -22.61
N ARG A 138 4.40 14.66 -22.49
CA ARG A 138 5.33 14.05 -23.45
C ARG A 138 4.65 13.82 -24.80
N ALA A 139 3.40 13.36 -24.80
CA ALA A 139 2.62 13.16 -26.01
C ALA A 139 2.33 14.50 -26.73
N VAL A 140 1.98 15.54 -25.96
CA VAL A 140 1.76 16.89 -26.51
C VAL A 140 3.06 17.50 -27.04
N ARG A 141 4.18 17.37 -26.33
CA ARG A 141 5.49 17.88 -26.81
C ARG A 141 5.95 17.19 -28.08
N THR A 142 5.75 15.88 -28.23
CA THR A 142 6.09 15.16 -29.46
C THR A 142 5.24 15.65 -30.64
N TYR A 143 3.92 15.77 -30.45
CA TYR A 143 3.00 16.29 -31.46
C TYR A 143 3.35 17.73 -31.89
N LEU A 144 3.65 18.61 -30.93
CA LEU A 144 4.08 19.99 -31.22
C LEU A 144 5.41 20.03 -31.98
N ALA A 145 6.38 19.20 -31.61
CA ALA A 145 7.67 19.12 -32.30
C ALA A 145 7.56 18.55 -33.73
N GLU A 146 6.50 17.80 -34.04
CA GLU A 146 6.19 17.34 -35.40
C GLU A 146 5.51 18.40 -36.25
N ILE A 147 4.67 19.26 -35.65
CA ILE A 147 4.08 20.41 -36.32
C ILE A 147 5.13 21.47 -36.64
N GLU A 148 6.06 21.75 -35.72
CA GLU A 148 7.10 22.77 -35.92
C GLU A 148 8.14 22.41 -36.99
N LYS A 149 8.12 21.17 -37.50
CA LYS A 149 9.00 20.70 -38.60
C LYS A 149 8.38 20.81 -39.99
N GLN A 150 7.12 21.24 -40.10
CA GLN A 150 6.45 21.57 -41.37
C GLN A 150 6.50 23.08 -41.62
#